data_AF-A0AAW0FNQ1-F1
#
_entry.id   AF-A0AAW0FNQ1-F1
#
_cell.length_a   1.000
_cell.length_b   1.000
_cell.length_c   1.000
_cell.angle_alpha   90.00
_cell.angle_beta   90.00
_cell.angle_gamma   90.00
#
_symmetry.space_group_name_H-M   'P 1'
#
loop_
_entity.id
_entity.type
_entity.pdbx_description
1 polymer ?
#
loop_
_entity_poly.entity_id
_entity_poly.type
_entity_poly.pdbx_seq_one_letter_code
_entity_poly.pdbx_strand_id
1 'polypeptide(L)'
;MDVFDEDGSGTIDFQEFITGLSAFSGKTSKIDKLRFAFKIYDIDRDGYIGNGELFIVMKMMVGKNLQDEELQQIVDKTMMEADQDGDGKLSFDEFKNVVDSKSVAKI
;
A
#
# COMPACT_ATOMS: atom_id res chain seq x y z
N MET A 1 4.96 14.24 -2.87
CA MET A 1 4.36 12.89 -3.01
C MET A 1 4.59 12.25 -1.67
N ASP A 2 3.77 12.64 -0.70
CA ASP A 2 4.12 12.45 0.71
C ASP A 2 2.90 11.88 1.42
N VAL A 3 2.99 10.62 1.82
CA VAL A 3 1.96 9.87 2.56
C VAL A 3 1.57 10.59 3.86
N PHE A 4 2.47 11.45 4.33
CA PHE A 4 2.28 12.24 5.54
C PHE A 4 1.63 13.61 5.28
N ASP A 5 1.70 14.16 4.07
CA ASP A 5 1.11 15.45 3.69
C ASP A 5 -0.37 15.26 3.31
N GLU A 6 -1.25 15.17 4.31
CA GLU A 6 -2.68 14.92 4.11
C GLU A 6 -3.39 16.10 3.47
N ASP A 7 -2.97 17.33 3.77
CA ASP A 7 -3.60 18.54 3.26
C ASP A 7 -3.08 18.98 1.87
N GLY A 8 -2.01 18.35 1.38
CA GLY A 8 -1.42 18.62 0.07
C GLY A 8 -0.68 19.97 0.03
N SER A 9 -0.28 20.49 1.19
CA SER A 9 0.46 21.75 1.31
C SER A 9 1.87 21.66 0.73
N GLY A 10 2.38 20.46 0.46
CA GLY A 10 3.76 20.21 0.04
C GLY A 10 4.75 20.26 1.21
N THR A 11 4.26 20.38 2.44
CA THR A 11 5.05 20.36 3.68
C THR A 11 4.39 19.42 4.67
N ILE A 12 5.16 18.85 5.60
CA ILE A 12 4.60 18.02 6.68
C ILE A 12 4.45 18.91 7.91
N ASP A 13 3.22 19.11 8.35
CA ASP A 13 2.94 19.81 9.60
C ASP A 13 3.16 18.90 10.84
N PHE A 14 3.09 19.48 12.03
CA PHE A 14 3.34 18.72 13.26
C PHE A 14 2.28 17.62 13.51
N GLN A 15 1.01 17.88 13.17
CA GLN A 15 -0.07 16.91 13.34
C GLN A 15 0.10 15.74 12.37
N GLU A 16 0.43 16.02 11.12
CA GLU A 16 0.76 15.05 10.07
C GLU A 16 1.96 14.19 10.46
N PHE A 17 3.02 14.82 10.97
CA PHE A 17 4.21 14.13 11.46
C PHE A 17 3.88 13.18 12.62
N ILE A 18 3.14 13.64 13.63
CA ILE A 18 2.75 12.82 14.78
C ILE A 18 1.82 11.68 14.37
N THR A 19 0.88 11.95 13.47
CA THR A 19 -0.04 10.94 12.93
C THR A 19 0.75 9.84 12.23
N GLY A 20 1.70 10.22 11.37
CA GLY A 20 2.62 9.30 10.71
C GLY A 20 3.42 8.42 11.66
N LEU A 21 4.07 9.03 12.66
CA LEU A 21 4.85 8.30 13.66
C LEU A 21 3.99 7.38 14.54
N SER A 22 2.76 7.80 14.85
CA SER A 22 1.84 7.02 15.67
C SER A 22 1.49 5.69 15.01
N ALA A 23 1.46 5.61 13.68
CA ALA A 23 1.21 4.37 12.95
C ALA A 23 2.23 3.26 13.29
N PHE A 24 3.46 3.63 13.63
CA PHE A 24 4.54 2.70 13.99
C PHE A 24 4.60 2.35 15.48
N SER A 25 3.76 2.98 16.32
CA SER A 25 3.70 2.67 17.75
C SER A 25 3.29 1.22 18.01
N GLY A 26 3.85 0.62 19.05
CA GLY A 26 3.46 -0.71 19.53
C GLY A 26 2.01 -0.77 20.04
N LYS A 27 1.40 0.39 20.35
CA LYS A 27 0.01 0.48 20.83
C LYS A 27 -1.02 0.58 19.69
N THR A 28 -0.57 0.78 18.46
CA THR A 28 -1.45 0.98 17.30
C THR A 28 -2.02 -0.35 16.85
N SER A 29 -3.33 -0.37 16.58
CA SER A 29 -4.02 -1.59 16.19
C SER A 29 -3.51 -2.14 14.86
N LYS A 30 -3.69 -3.44 14.62
CA LYS A 30 -3.33 -4.05 13.34
C LYS A 30 -4.06 -3.37 12.17
N ILE A 31 -5.33 -3.03 12.34
CA ILE A 31 -6.13 -2.42 11.28
C ILE A 31 -5.65 -1.01 10.93
N ASP A 32 -5.21 -0.22 11.91
CA ASP A 32 -4.67 1.11 11.66
C ASP A 32 -3.32 1.05 10.94
N LYS A 33 -2.48 0.05 11.27
CA LYS A 33 -1.24 -0.23 10.53
C LYS A 33 -1.50 -0.62 9.08
N LEU A 34 -2.52 -1.45 8.85
CA LEU A 34 -2.92 -1.83 7.49
C LEU A 34 -3.48 -0.65 6.71
N ARG A 35 -4.28 0.23 7.34
CA ARG A 35 -4.74 1.47 6.71
C ARG A 35 -3.60 2.39 6.34
N PHE A 36 -2.62 2.54 7.23
CA PHE A 36 -1.44 3.33 6.93
C PHE A 36 -0.63 2.73 5.78
N ALA A 37 -0.43 1.41 5.77
CA ALA A 37 0.21 0.73 4.66
C ALA A 37 -0.55 0.93 3.33
N PHE A 38 -1.89 0.82 3.36
CA PHE A 38 -2.74 1.04 2.19
C PHE A 38 -2.53 2.44 1.59
N LYS A 39 -2.50 3.49 2.43
CA LYS A 39 -2.20 4.88 2.01
C LYS A 39 -0.82 5.08 1.37
N ILE A 40 0.13 4.17 1.58
CA ILE A 40 1.43 4.23 0.89
C ILE A 40 1.28 3.77 -0.56
N TYR A 41 0.39 2.82 -0.82
CA TYR A 41 0.15 2.26 -2.15
C TYR A 41 -0.86 3.08 -2.96
N ASP A 42 -1.92 3.58 -2.33
CA ASP A 42 -2.93 4.47 -2.94
C ASP A 42 -2.36 5.89 -3.08
N ILE A 43 -1.78 6.18 -4.24
CA ILE A 43 -1.01 7.39 -4.52
C ILE A 43 -1.94 8.56 -4.83
N ASP A 44 -2.99 8.31 -5.62
CA ASP A 44 -3.94 9.34 -6.03
C ASP A 44 -5.05 9.60 -5.00
N ARG A 45 -5.12 8.76 -3.96
CA ARG A 45 -6.06 8.84 -2.83
C ARG A 45 -7.51 8.63 -3.23
N ASP A 46 -7.76 7.83 -4.27
CA ASP A 46 -9.12 7.46 -4.69
C ASP A 46 -9.76 6.38 -3.80
N GLY A 47 -8.99 5.81 -2.86
CA GLY A 47 -9.43 4.77 -1.94
C GLY A 47 -9.22 3.35 -2.48
N TYR A 48 -8.54 3.21 -3.60
CA TYR A 48 -8.19 1.95 -4.24
C TYR A 48 -6.69 1.91 -4.54
N ILE A 49 -6.16 0.71 -4.79
CA ILE A 49 -4.80 0.55 -5.32
C ILE A 49 -4.92 0.02 -6.73
N GLY A 50 -4.56 0.85 -7.70
CA GLY A 50 -4.46 0.45 -9.09
C GLY A 50 -3.18 -0.35 -9.40
N ASN A 51 -3.20 -1.08 -10.51
CA ASN A 51 -2.04 -1.83 -11.00
C ASN A 51 -0.77 -0.96 -11.13
N GLY A 52 -0.91 0.24 -11.71
CA GLY A 52 0.20 1.16 -11.89
C GLY A 52 0.76 1.70 -10.57
N GLU A 53 -0.10 1.97 -9.59
CA GLU A 53 0.32 2.44 -8.28
C GLU A 53 1.08 1.36 -7.52
N LEU A 54 0.56 0.13 -7.56
CA LEU A 54 1.23 -1.05 -7.00
C LEU A 54 2.62 -1.25 -7.63
N PHE A 55 2.73 -1.12 -8.95
CA PHE A 55 4.01 -1.20 -9.66
C PHE A 55 4.99 -0.13 -9.19
N ILE A 56 4.56 1.14 -9.12
CA ILE A 56 5.41 2.27 -8.72
C ILE A 56 5.99 2.01 -7.33
N VAL A 57 5.15 1.66 -6.37
CA VAL A 57 5.59 1.45 -4.99
C VAL A 57 6.50 0.23 -4.88
N MET A 58 6.18 -0.89 -5.53
CA MET A 58 7.08 -2.05 -5.53
C MET A 58 8.41 -1.74 -6.22
N LYS A 59 8.42 -0.93 -7.29
CA LYS A 59 9.65 -0.53 -7.98
C LYS A 59 10.54 0.31 -7.09
N MET A 60 9.97 1.20 -6.28
CA MET A 60 10.71 1.98 -5.28
C MET A 60 11.36 1.08 -4.21
N MET A 61 10.69 0.01 -3.79
CA MET A 61 11.21 -0.92 -2.77
C MET A 61 12.28 -1.86 -3.30
N VAL A 62 12.07 -2.44 -4.49
CA VAL A 62 12.96 -3.45 -5.09
C VAL A 62 14.12 -2.80 -5.85
N GLY A 63 13.95 -1.58 -6.35
CA GLY A 63 14.95 -0.85 -7.11
C GLY A 63 15.33 -1.56 -8.40
N LYS A 64 16.64 -1.80 -8.59
CA LYS A 64 17.21 -2.44 -9.79
C LYS A 64 17.36 -3.96 -9.67
N ASN A 65 16.87 -4.56 -8.58
CA ASN A 65 17.02 -5.99 -8.35
C ASN A 65 16.10 -6.85 -9.24
N LEU A 66 15.06 -6.25 -9.82
CA LEU A 66 14.18 -6.88 -10.80
C LEU A 66 14.05 -6.00 -12.05
N GLN A 67 13.95 -6.65 -13.22
CA GLN A 67 13.58 -5.97 -14.45
C GLN A 67 12.12 -5.51 -14.39
N ASP A 68 11.79 -4.51 -15.22
CA ASP A 68 10.45 -3.93 -15.22
C ASP A 68 9.40 -4.97 -15.65
N GLU A 69 9.73 -5.83 -16.61
CA GLU A 69 8.84 -6.90 -17.07
C GLU A 69 8.58 -7.96 -15.99
N GLU A 70 9.61 -8.36 -15.24
CA GLU A 70 9.48 -9.32 -14.14
C GLU A 70 8.65 -8.75 -13.01
N LEU A 71 8.86 -7.47 -12.69
CA LEU A 71 8.07 -6.77 -11.68
C LEU A 71 6.60 -6.66 -12.13
N GLN A 72 6.35 -6.30 -13.38
CA GLN A 72 5.00 -6.20 -13.91
C GLN A 72 4.26 -7.54 -13.84
N GLN A 73 4.92 -8.66 -14.14
CA GLN A 73 4.33 -9.99 -14.01
C GLN A 73 3.93 -10.31 -12.56
N ILE A 74 4.74 -9.90 -11.58
CA ILE A 74 4.42 -10.08 -10.15
C ILE A 74 3.22 -9.22 -9.75
N VAL A 75 3.18 -7.97 -10.23
CA VAL A 75 2.07 -7.05 -10.00
C VAL A 75 0.78 -7.62 -10.60
N ASP A 76 0.79 -8.01 -11.87
CA ASP A 76 -0.39 -8.55 -12.56
C ASP A 76 -0.92 -9.81 -11.87
N LYS A 77 -0.03 -10.73 -11.48
CA LYS A 77 -0.41 -11.92 -10.74
C LYS A 77 -1.00 -11.57 -9.37
N THR A 78 -0.42 -10.59 -8.68
CA THR A 78 -0.93 -10.14 -7.38
C THR A 78 -2.33 -9.55 -7.52
N MET A 79 -2.56 -8.70 -8.52
CA MET A 79 -3.88 -8.15 -8.81
C MET A 79 -4.90 -9.26 -9.09
N MET A 80 -4.56 -10.23 -9.96
CA MET A 80 -5.44 -11.33 -10.31
C MET A 80 -5.83 -12.23 -9.12
N GLU A 81 -4.94 -12.38 -8.13
CA GLU A 81 -5.22 -13.16 -6.91
C GLU A 81 -6.01 -12.36 -5.87
N ALA A 82 -5.89 -11.03 -5.88
CA ALA A 82 -6.37 -10.13 -4.85
C ALA A 82 -7.72 -9.49 -5.16
N ASP A 83 -7.94 -9.14 -6.43
CA ASP A 83 -9.15 -8.51 -6.97
C ASP A 83 -10.28 -9.56 -7.03
N GLN A 84 -11.17 -9.53 -6.04
CA GLN A 84 -12.25 -10.50 -5.88
C GLN A 84 -13.52 -10.09 -6.61
N ASP A 85 -13.73 -8.78 -6.76
CA ASP A 85 -14.92 -8.24 -7.43
C ASP A 85 -14.70 -7.97 -8.93
N GLY A 86 -13.45 -8.00 -9.40
CA GLY A 86 -13.05 -7.92 -10.80
C GLY A 86 -13.06 -6.50 -11.36
N ASP A 87 -12.94 -5.48 -10.50
CA ASP A 87 -12.96 -4.08 -10.90
C ASP A 87 -11.59 -3.55 -11.40
N GLY A 88 -10.55 -4.39 -11.33
CA GLY A 88 -9.19 -4.11 -11.82
C GLY A 88 -8.35 -3.28 -10.85
N LYS A 89 -8.83 -3.03 -9.64
CA LYS A 89 -8.16 -2.30 -8.57
C LYS A 89 -8.36 -3.03 -7.24
N LEU A 90 -7.65 -2.63 -6.19
CA LEU A 90 -7.78 -3.26 -4.87
C LEU A 90 -8.44 -2.31 -3.88
N SER A 91 -9.60 -2.70 -3.37
CA SER A 91 -10.21 -2.06 -2.22
C SER A 91 -9.40 -2.33 -0.93
N PHE A 92 -9.65 -1.52 0.11
CA PHE A 92 -9.02 -1.74 1.42
C PHE A 92 -9.30 -3.14 1.98
N ASP A 93 -10.50 -3.69 1.77
CA ASP A 93 -10.85 -5.00 2.28
C ASP A 93 -10.15 -6.13 1.52
N GLU A 94 -9.99 -6.03 0.21
CA GLU A 94 -9.21 -6.98 -0.59
C GLU A 94 -7.73 -6.94 -0.20
N PHE A 95 -7.15 -5.73 -0.08
CA PHE A 95 -5.79 -5.55 0.43
C PHE A 95 -5.62 -6.20 1.81
N LYS A 96 -6.55 -5.95 2.74
CA LYS A 96 -6.54 -6.54 4.08
C LYS A 96 -6.55 -8.08 4.00
N ASN A 97 -7.42 -8.65 3.17
CA ASN A 97 -7.54 -10.09 3.02
C ASN A 97 -6.27 -10.73 2.46
N VAL A 98 -5.60 -10.08 1.50
CA VAL A 98 -4.33 -10.54 0.92
C VAL A 98 -3.21 -10.51 1.97
N VAL A 99 -3.11 -9.41 2.72
CA VAL A 99 -2.07 -9.30 3.77
C VAL A 99 -2.34 -10.30 4.89
N ASP A 100 -3.59 -10.45 5.31
CA ASP A 100 -3.97 -11.40 6.36
C ASP A 100 -3.70 -12.84 5.93
N SER A 101 -4.06 -13.24 4.71
CA SER A 101 -3.82 -14.60 4.19
C SER A 101 -2.33 -14.92 4.07
N LYS A 102 -1.50 -13.97 3.61
CA LYS A 102 -0.05 -14.14 3.50
C LYS A 102 0.69 -14.05 4.84
N SER A 103 0.09 -13.40 5.85
CA SER A 103 0.62 -13.36 7.22
C SER A 103 0.50 -14.69 7.98
N VAL A 104 -0.33 -15.64 7.50
CA VAL A 104 -0.51 -16.97 8.14
C VAL A 104 0.42 -18.04 7.55
N ALA A 105 1.25 -17.72 6.55
CA ALA A 105 2.36 -18.58 6.16
C ALA A 105 3.46 -18.51 7.23
N LYS A 106 3.20 -19.16 8.37
CA LYS A 106 4.18 -19.45 9.42
C LYS A 106 5.37 -20.16 8.78
N ILE A 107 6.54 -19.55 8.90
CA ILE A 107 7.82 -20.26 9.00
C ILE A 107 7.84 -21.00 10.33
#